data_AF-A0A8K0VHQ8-F1
#
_entry.id   AF-A0A8K0VHQ8-F1
#
_cell.length_a   1.000
_cell.length_b   1.000
_cell.length_c   1.000
_cell.angle_alpha   90.00
_cell.angle_beta   90.00
_cell.angle_gamma   90.00
#
_symmetry.space_group_name_H-M   'P 1'
#
loop_
_entity.id
_entity.type
_entity.pdbx_description
1 polymer ?
#
loop_
_entity_poly.entity_id
_entity_poly.type
_entity_poly.pdbx_seq_one_letter_code
_entity_poly.pdbx_strand_id
1 'polypeptide(L)'
;MCQLLRGSKSTDTCHQHSFGTVMAASIEVVHAYRNLYRSLLQAVQYTFPARLIARNQLRTAFREPGAVFNKEGIRRTVWFLQCAARERGMEHIILKNLLKVQQRRGFSKKGWRKSFHDSKTQNPLDFEMKTRYWHYDMTVAMLNKTMGLCLR
;
A
#
# COMPACT_ATOMS: atom_id res chain seq x y z
N MET A 1 36.51 -55.43 -7.64
CA MET A 1 36.11 -55.17 -9.03
C MET A 1 34.60 -54.94 -9.06
N CYS A 2 34.17 -54.05 -9.96
CA CYS A 2 32.78 -53.62 -10.24
C CYS A 2 32.20 -52.50 -9.37
N GLN A 3 32.53 -51.32 -9.87
CA GLN A 3 32.03 -49.96 -9.67
C GLN A 3 30.60 -49.74 -10.22
N LEU A 4 30.05 -48.53 -9.96
CA LEU A 4 29.03 -47.78 -10.72
C LEU A 4 27.54 -48.13 -10.38
N LEU A 5 26.59 -47.23 -10.00
CA LEU A 5 26.34 -45.80 -10.28
C LEU A 5 25.15 -45.19 -9.48
N ARG A 6 25.15 -43.86 -9.29
CA ARG A 6 24.00 -42.90 -9.24
C ARG A 6 22.93 -43.14 -8.16
N GLY A 7 22.67 -42.25 -7.19
CA GLY A 7 22.50 -40.80 -7.32
C GLY A 7 21.01 -40.45 -7.30
N SER A 8 20.49 -40.00 -6.16
CA SER A 8 19.25 -39.22 -6.10
C SER A 8 19.37 -38.19 -4.99
N LYS A 9 19.34 -36.93 -5.43
CA LYS A 9 19.46 -35.73 -4.62
C LYS A 9 18.16 -35.60 -3.82
N SER A 10 18.26 -35.59 -2.49
CA SER A 10 17.20 -35.12 -1.61
C SER A 10 17.09 -33.61 -1.83
N THR A 11 16.11 -33.19 -2.62
CA THR A 11 15.75 -31.79 -2.75
C THR A 11 15.03 -31.39 -1.46
N ASP A 12 15.77 -30.73 -0.57
CA ASP A 12 15.19 -30.02 0.57
C ASP A 12 14.24 -28.94 0.03
N THR A 13 12.94 -29.20 0.20
CA THR A 13 11.87 -28.25 -0.03
C THR A 13 11.90 -27.21 1.10
N CYS A 14 12.79 -26.22 0.96
CA CYS A 14 12.75 -25.02 1.77
C CYS A 14 11.52 -24.20 1.36
N HIS A 15 10.40 -24.44 2.05
CA HIS A 15 9.29 -23.52 2.08
C HIS A 15 9.81 -22.18 2.61
N GLN A 16 9.98 -21.23 1.70
CA GLN A 16 10.25 -19.83 2.02
C GLN A 16 9.04 -19.25 2.74
N HIS A 17 8.96 -19.49 4.05
CA HIS A 17 8.17 -18.64 4.93
C HIS A 17 8.82 -17.27 4.90
N SER A 18 8.15 -16.35 4.22
CA SER A 18 8.48 -14.94 4.18
C SER A 18 8.22 -14.37 5.57
N PHE A 19 9.22 -14.47 6.44
CA PHE A 19 9.26 -13.74 7.69
C PHE A 19 9.15 -12.26 7.35
N GLY A 20 8.01 -11.67 7.68
CA GLY A 20 7.79 -10.25 7.53
C GLY A 20 8.78 -9.50 8.40
N THR A 21 9.79 -8.89 7.79
CA THR A 21 10.73 -8.03 8.51
C THR A 21 9.95 -6.82 9.01
N VAL A 22 9.87 -6.67 10.34
CA VAL A 22 9.38 -5.42 10.96
C VAL A 22 10.19 -4.28 10.39
N MET A 23 9.54 -3.18 9.98
CA MET A 23 10.16 -2.02 9.31
C MET A 23 11.24 -1.33 10.18
N ALA A 24 12.42 -1.95 10.33
CA ALA A 24 13.62 -1.28 10.78
C ALA A 24 14.16 -0.41 9.63
N ALA A 25 14.89 0.65 9.96
CA ALA A 25 15.49 1.57 8.98
C ALA A 25 16.65 0.89 8.22
N SER A 26 16.34 -0.06 7.34
CA SER A 26 17.30 -0.68 6.44
C SER A 26 17.39 0.12 5.14
N ILE A 27 18.55 0.08 4.49
CA ILE A 27 18.81 0.72 3.20
C ILE A 27 17.76 0.30 2.15
N GLU A 28 17.32 -0.97 2.19
CA GLU A 28 16.28 -1.50 1.32
C GLU A 28 14.94 -0.78 1.48
N VAL A 29 14.52 -0.47 2.71
CA VAL A 29 13.26 0.26 3.00
C VAL A 29 13.32 1.67 2.41
N VAL A 30 14.45 2.33 2.52
CA VAL A 30 14.65 3.68 1.97
C VAL A 30 14.59 3.66 0.45
N HIS A 31 15.22 2.68 -0.21
CA HIS A 31 15.15 2.54 -1.67
C HIS A 31 13.74 2.18 -2.13
N ALA A 32 13.05 1.28 -1.44
CA ALA A 32 11.67 0.92 -1.70
C ALA A 32 10.74 2.14 -1.62
N TYR A 33 10.86 2.94 -0.55
CA TYR A 33 10.12 4.20 -0.40
C TYR A 33 10.39 5.17 -1.54
N ARG A 34 11.67 5.38 -1.90
CA ARG A 34 12.06 6.30 -2.98
C ARG A 34 11.50 5.87 -4.35
N ASN A 35 11.53 4.58 -4.65
CA ASN A 35 11.03 4.05 -5.91
C ASN A 35 9.50 4.17 -5.98
N LEU A 36 8.79 3.75 -4.93
CA LEU A 36 7.34 3.93 -4.84
C LEU A 36 6.93 5.39 -4.96
N TYR A 37 7.62 6.29 -4.25
CA TYR A 37 7.32 7.71 -4.30
C TYR A 37 7.46 8.29 -5.72
N ARG A 38 8.54 7.95 -6.43
CA ARG A 38 8.75 8.42 -7.81
C ARG A 38 7.69 7.87 -8.77
N SER A 39 7.40 6.57 -8.72
CA SER A 39 6.38 5.95 -9.57
C SER A 39 4.98 6.51 -9.28
N LEU A 40 4.67 6.77 -8.01
CA LEU A 40 3.41 7.37 -7.60
C LEU A 40 3.24 8.80 -8.17
N LEU A 41 4.29 9.61 -8.11
CA LEU A 41 4.28 10.97 -8.67
C LEU A 41 4.06 10.98 -10.18
N GLN A 42 4.69 10.04 -10.89
CA GLN A 42 4.50 9.84 -12.32
C GLN A 42 3.07 9.40 -12.64
N ALA A 43 2.52 8.45 -11.87
CA ALA A 43 1.16 7.93 -12.06
C ALA A 43 0.08 9.01 -11.89
N VAL A 44 0.27 9.95 -10.96
CA VAL A 44 -0.64 11.10 -10.77
C VAL A 44 -0.32 12.28 -11.68
N GLN A 45 0.65 12.15 -12.58
CA GLN A 45 1.12 13.20 -13.49
C GLN A 45 1.45 14.51 -12.77
N TYR A 46 1.97 14.41 -11.54
CA TYR A 46 2.27 15.57 -10.71
C TYR A 46 1.05 16.52 -10.48
N THR A 47 -0.19 16.06 -10.61
CA THR A 47 -1.36 16.94 -10.45
C THR A 47 -1.65 17.31 -8.99
N PHE A 48 -2.11 18.55 -8.76
CA PHE A 48 -2.64 18.99 -7.47
C PHE A 48 -4.17 18.80 -7.46
N PRO A 49 -4.83 18.29 -6.39
CA PRO A 49 -4.32 17.92 -5.06
C PRO A 49 -3.83 16.48 -4.92
N ALA A 50 -3.96 15.65 -5.98
CA ALA A 50 -3.67 14.22 -5.97
C ALA A 50 -2.27 13.89 -5.43
N ARG A 51 -1.25 14.64 -5.85
CA ARG A 51 0.15 14.51 -5.40
C ARG A 51 0.32 14.59 -3.88
N LEU A 52 -0.38 15.52 -3.22
CA LEU A 52 -0.27 15.73 -1.78
C LEU A 52 -0.93 14.59 -1.00
N ILE A 53 -2.10 14.17 -1.46
CA ILE A 53 -2.85 13.06 -0.85
C ILE A 53 -2.03 11.78 -0.94
N ALA A 54 -1.51 11.48 -2.13
CA ALA A 54 -0.68 10.33 -2.41
C ALA A 54 0.60 10.33 -1.54
N ARG A 55 1.27 11.49 -1.42
CA ARG A 55 2.44 11.67 -0.55
C ARG A 55 2.10 11.40 0.92
N ASN A 56 1.00 11.97 1.42
CA ASN A 56 0.60 11.81 2.81
C ASN A 56 0.27 10.36 3.13
N GLN A 57 -0.46 9.68 2.24
CA GLN A 57 -0.80 8.28 2.38
C GLN A 57 0.44 7.38 2.42
N LEU A 58 1.40 7.61 1.52
CA LEU A 58 2.68 6.89 1.53
C LEU A 58 3.45 7.12 2.83
N ARG A 59 3.50 8.36 3.32
CA ARG A 59 4.17 8.69 4.59
C ARG A 59 3.50 8.01 5.79
N THR A 60 2.17 7.98 5.82
CA THR A 60 1.42 7.31 6.89
C THR A 60 1.66 5.81 6.86
N ALA A 61 1.66 5.19 5.67
CA ALA A 61 1.86 3.75 5.54
C ALA A 61 3.24 3.29 6.03
N PHE A 62 4.31 4.05 5.73
CA PHE A 62 5.67 3.72 6.16
C PHE A 62 5.98 4.10 7.61
N ARG A 63 5.19 4.98 8.23
CA ARG A 63 5.40 5.44 9.61
C ARG A 63 4.50 4.77 10.63
N GLU A 64 3.60 3.90 10.18
CA GLU A 64 2.69 3.21 11.08
C GLU A 64 3.47 2.22 11.96
N PRO A 65 3.24 2.23 13.29
CA PRO A 65 3.89 1.29 14.18
C PRO A 65 3.47 -0.15 13.84
N GLY A 66 4.45 -1.05 13.72
CA GLY A 66 4.20 -2.46 13.39
C GLY A 66 3.96 -2.74 11.90
N ALA A 67 4.20 -1.77 11.01
CA ALA A 67 4.17 -2.03 9.57
C ALA A 67 5.18 -3.13 9.17
N VAL A 68 4.72 -4.07 8.34
CA VAL A 68 5.52 -5.21 7.86
C VAL A 68 6.11 -4.87 6.50
N PHE A 69 7.42 -5.09 6.32
CA PHE A 69 8.05 -4.96 5.01
C PHE A 69 7.70 -6.14 4.11
N ASN A 70 7.04 -5.88 2.98
CA ASN A 70 6.84 -6.87 1.94
C ASN A 70 7.51 -6.41 0.63
N LYS A 71 8.72 -6.91 0.36
CA LYS A 71 9.53 -6.55 -0.81
C LYS A 71 8.81 -6.86 -2.13
N GLU A 72 8.21 -8.03 -2.25
CA GLU A 72 7.47 -8.42 -3.47
C GLU A 72 6.17 -7.64 -3.64
N GLY A 73 5.45 -7.37 -2.55
CA GLY A 73 4.25 -6.53 -2.59
C GLY A 73 4.56 -5.11 -3.06
N ILE A 74 5.68 -4.55 -2.59
CA ILE A 74 6.18 -3.25 -3.05
C ILE A 74 6.57 -3.29 -4.52
N ARG A 75 7.28 -4.34 -4.98
CA ARG A 75 7.66 -4.50 -6.39
C ARG A 75 6.43 -4.54 -7.30
N ARG A 76 5.40 -5.31 -6.94
CA ARG A 76 4.11 -5.36 -7.66
C ARG A 76 3.40 -4.02 -7.65
N THR A 77 3.43 -3.30 -6.52
CA THR A 77 2.84 -1.97 -6.41
C THR A 77 3.56 -0.93 -7.27
N VAL A 78 4.89 -0.99 -7.36
CA VAL A 78 5.67 -0.14 -8.27
C VAL A 78 5.26 -0.42 -9.72
N TRP A 79 5.15 -1.68 -10.11
CA TRP A 79 4.71 -2.06 -11.46
C TRP A 79 3.30 -1.55 -11.77
N PHE A 80 2.36 -1.73 -10.83
CA PHE A 80 0.99 -1.20 -10.94
C PHE A 80 0.98 0.33 -11.18
N LEU A 81 1.80 1.08 -10.44
CA LEU A 81 1.91 2.54 -10.60
C LEU A 81 2.55 2.94 -11.94
N GLN A 82 3.53 2.17 -12.42
CA GLN A 82 4.13 2.38 -13.74
C GLN A 82 3.09 2.15 -14.85
N CYS A 83 2.27 1.10 -14.75
CA CYS A 83 1.16 0.87 -15.68
C CYS A 83 0.15 2.02 -15.65
N ALA A 84 -0.24 2.48 -14.46
CA ALA A 84 -1.14 3.62 -14.27
C ALA A 84 -0.58 4.96 -14.82
N ALA A 85 0.75 5.09 -14.91
CA ALA A 85 1.42 6.25 -15.49
C ALA A 85 1.52 6.18 -17.01
N ARG A 86 1.74 4.97 -17.55
CA ARG A 86 1.96 4.72 -18.98
C ARG A 86 0.68 4.86 -19.79
N GLU A 87 -0.42 4.28 -19.30
CA GLU A 87 -1.68 4.18 -20.04
C GLU A 87 -2.88 4.58 -19.16
N ARG A 88 -3.94 5.11 -19.77
CA ARG A 88 -5.23 5.38 -19.09
C ARG A 88 -6.07 4.11 -18.98
N GLY A 89 -5.48 3.07 -18.41
CA GLY A 89 -6.10 1.77 -18.18
C GLY A 89 -6.90 1.70 -16.87
N MET A 90 -7.23 0.47 -16.46
CA MET A 90 -7.94 0.20 -15.22
C MET A 90 -7.12 0.65 -14.00
N GLU A 91 -5.81 0.49 -14.02
CA GLU A 91 -4.88 0.89 -12.97
C GLU A 91 -4.95 2.39 -12.71
N HIS A 92 -5.00 3.19 -13.78
CA HIS A 92 -5.16 4.63 -13.69
C HIS A 92 -6.51 5.02 -13.07
N ILE A 93 -7.59 4.35 -13.49
CA ILE A 93 -8.94 4.59 -12.98
C ILE A 93 -9.03 4.20 -11.49
N ILE A 94 -8.47 3.06 -11.10
CA ILE A 94 -8.42 2.57 -9.72
C ILE A 94 -7.64 3.57 -8.86
N LEU A 95 -6.43 3.97 -9.28
CA LEU A 95 -5.61 4.94 -8.55
C LEU A 95 -6.33 6.28 -8.39
N LYS A 96 -6.98 6.77 -9.44
CA LYS A 96 -7.77 8.01 -9.39
C LYS A 96 -8.92 7.92 -8.40
N ASN A 97 -9.62 6.78 -8.36
CA ASN A 97 -10.73 6.57 -7.43
C ASN A 97 -10.24 6.45 -5.98
N LEU A 98 -9.11 5.76 -5.74
CA LEU A 98 -8.43 5.73 -4.44
C LEU A 98 -8.14 7.12 -3.91
N LEU A 99 -7.50 7.96 -4.73
CA LEU A 99 -7.16 9.32 -4.32
C LEU A 99 -8.39 10.20 -4.10
N LYS A 100 -9.46 10.03 -4.90
CA LYS A 100 -10.74 10.73 -4.69
C LYS A 100 -11.42 10.34 -3.38
N VAL A 101 -11.46 9.05 -3.04
CA VAL A 101 -12.04 8.58 -1.78
C VAL A 101 -11.21 9.10 -0.61
N GLN A 102 -9.88 9.00 -0.69
CA GLN A 102 -9.00 9.51 0.34
C GLN A 102 -9.10 11.03 0.51
N GLN A 103 -9.29 11.76 -0.59
CA GLN A 103 -9.61 13.17 -0.55
C GLN A 103 -10.88 13.39 0.30
N ARG A 104 -12.00 12.74 -0.03
CA ARG A 104 -13.27 12.89 0.72
C ARG A 104 -13.14 12.53 2.19
N ARG A 105 -12.36 11.50 2.54
CA ARG A 105 -12.03 11.12 3.92
C ARG A 105 -11.25 12.22 4.64
N GLY A 106 -10.23 12.80 3.98
CA GLY A 106 -9.44 13.90 4.51
C GLY A 106 -10.24 15.20 4.70
N PHE A 107 -11.14 15.52 3.76
CA PHE A 107 -12.04 16.68 3.87
C PHE A 107 -13.08 16.53 5.01
N SER A 108 -13.46 15.30 5.40
CA SER A 108 -14.32 15.07 6.57
C SER A 108 -13.62 15.33 7.90
N LYS A 109 -12.28 15.26 7.95
CA LYS A 109 -11.48 15.67 9.12
C LYS A 109 -11.40 17.19 9.14
N LYS A 110 -12.51 17.83 9.50
CA LYS A 110 -12.69 19.29 9.57
C LYS A 110 -11.56 19.91 10.39
N GLY A 111 -11.06 21.05 9.89
CA GLY A 111 -9.78 21.67 10.26
C GLY A 111 -9.48 21.77 11.75
N TRP A 112 -8.18 21.89 12.06
CA TRP A 112 -7.55 21.94 13.39
C TRP A 112 -8.38 22.49 14.56
N ARG A 113 -9.23 23.49 14.32
CA ARG A 113 -10.20 24.02 15.30
C ARG A 113 -11.22 23.00 15.83
N LYS A 114 -11.61 21.98 15.04
CA LYS A 114 -12.59 20.96 15.44
C LYS A 114 -11.96 19.76 16.15
N SER A 115 -10.73 19.38 15.79
CA SER A 115 -9.97 18.32 16.47
C SER A 115 -9.64 18.62 17.93
N PHE A 116 -9.50 19.90 18.32
CA PHE A 116 -9.32 20.27 19.73
C PHE A 116 -10.59 20.08 20.57
N HIS A 117 -11.76 20.07 19.94
CA HIS A 117 -13.04 19.91 20.62
C HIS A 117 -13.52 18.44 20.68
N ASP A 118 -13.07 17.61 19.74
CA ASP A 118 -13.44 16.18 19.60
C ASP A 118 -12.66 15.21 20.50
N SER A 119 -11.56 15.64 21.14
CA SER A 119 -10.78 14.76 22.03
C SER A 119 -11.54 14.31 23.28
N LYS A 120 -12.74 14.89 23.54
CA LYS A 120 -13.58 14.59 24.71
C LYS A 120 -14.82 13.76 24.40
N THR A 121 -15.18 13.52 23.13
CA THR A 121 -16.43 12.85 22.78
C THR A 121 -16.21 11.91 21.60
N GLN A 122 -16.34 10.59 21.80
CA GLN A 122 -16.48 9.67 20.68
C GLN A 122 -17.78 9.99 19.95
N ASN A 123 -17.68 10.68 18.82
CA ASN A 123 -18.86 11.07 18.05
C ASN A 123 -19.45 9.83 17.37
N PRO A 124 -20.76 9.54 17.53
CA PRO A 124 -21.44 8.44 16.82
C PRO A 124 -21.35 8.55 15.28
N LEU A 125 -21.07 9.75 14.76
CA LEU A 125 -20.80 9.99 13.34
C LEU A 125 -19.56 9.25 12.81
N ASP A 126 -18.54 8.98 13.64
CA ASP A 126 -17.34 8.25 13.20
C ASP A 126 -17.65 6.77 12.91
N PHE A 127 -18.58 6.17 13.65
CA PHE A 127 -19.06 4.81 13.40
C PHE A 127 -19.83 4.73 12.09
N GLU A 128 -20.69 5.71 11.82
CA GLU A 128 -21.45 5.80 10.58
C GLU A 128 -20.53 6.05 9.36
N MET A 129 -19.48 6.87 9.52
CA MET A 129 -18.46 7.08 8.48
C MET A 129 -17.64 5.82 8.19
N LYS A 130 -17.26 5.04 9.21
CA LYS A 130 -16.63 3.72 9.01
C LYS A 130 -17.54 2.77 8.25
N THR A 131 -18.82 2.76 8.56
CA THR A 131 -19.82 1.89 7.90
C THR A 131 -19.99 2.29 6.43
N ARG A 132 -20.01 3.59 6.10
CA ARG A 132 -20.16 4.09 4.72
C ARG A 132 -19.06 3.61 3.77
N TYR A 133 -17.84 3.48 4.25
CA TYR A 133 -16.71 3.02 3.44
C TYR A 133 -16.43 1.53 3.55
N TRP A 134 -17.21 0.78 4.33
CA TRP A 134 -16.95 -0.64 4.60
C TRP A 134 -16.85 -1.48 3.32
N HIS A 135 -17.82 -1.36 2.40
CA HIS A 135 -17.77 -2.07 1.12
C HIS A 135 -16.56 -1.68 0.29
N TYR A 136 -16.20 -0.41 0.30
CA TYR A 136 -15.03 0.08 -0.40
C TYR A 136 -13.74 -0.51 0.18
N ASP A 137 -13.57 -0.48 1.49
CA ASP A 137 -12.40 -1.05 2.16
C ASP A 137 -12.29 -2.57 1.93
N MET A 138 -13.44 -3.27 1.89
CA MET A 138 -13.49 -4.68 1.51
C MET A 138 -13.00 -4.90 0.07
N THR A 139 -13.42 -4.06 -0.89
CA THR A 139 -12.96 -4.18 -2.28
C THR A 139 -11.47 -3.91 -2.43
N VAL A 140 -10.92 -2.93 -1.71
CA VAL A 140 -9.47 -2.65 -1.71
C VAL A 140 -8.69 -3.80 -1.07
N ALA A 141 -9.21 -4.38 0.02
CA ALA A 141 -8.60 -5.55 0.65
C ALA A 141 -8.58 -6.76 -0.29
N MET A 142 -9.67 -7.02 -1.02
CA MET A 142 -9.72 -8.09 -2.02
C MET A 142 -8.77 -7.83 -3.18
N LEU A 143 -8.68 -6.58 -3.65
CA LEU A 143 -7.73 -6.18 -4.70
C LEU A 143 -6.27 -6.43 -4.29
N ASN A 144 -5.93 -6.05 -3.06
CA ASN A 144 -4.60 -6.31 -2.50
C ASN A 144 -4.32 -7.80 -2.39
N LYS A 145 -5.33 -8.60 -1.99
CA LYS A 145 -5.20 -10.05 -1.87
C LYS A 145 -4.99 -10.73 -3.22
N THR A 146 -5.77 -10.37 -4.25
CA THR A 146 -5.70 -11.01 -5.57
C THR A 146 -4.46 -10.60 -6.36
N MET A 147 -4.08 -9.32 -6.30
CA MET A 147 -2.94 -8.78 -7.06
C MET A 147 -1.63 -8.73 -6.26
N GLY A 148 -1.67 -9.04 -4.95
CA GLY A 148 -0.50 -8.96 -4.07
C GLY A 148 0.04 -7.54 -3.93
N LEU A 149 -0.85 -6.54 -3.91
CA LEU A 149 -0.51 -5.12 -3.82
C LEU A 149 -0.53 -4.61 -2.37
N CYS A 150 0.11 -3.47 -2.17
CA CYS A 150 0.15 -2.76 -0.89
C CYS A 150 -0.61 -1.43 -0.97
N LEU A 151 -1.84 -1.43 -1.50
CA LEU A 151 -2.68 -0.23 -1.58
C LEU A 151 -3.41 0.01 -0.25
N ARG A 152 -3.66 1.28 0.07
CA ARG A 152 -4.38 1.72 1.28
C ARG A 152 -5.29 2.88 0.94
#